data_AF-A0A4V1MK96-F1
#
_entry.id   AF-A0A4V1MK96-F1
#
_cell.length_a   1.000
_cell.length_b   1.000
_cell.length_c   1.000
_cell.angle_alpha   90.00
_cell.angle_beta   90.00
_cell.angle_gamma   90.00
#
_symmetry.space_group_name_H-M   'P 1'
#
loop_
_entity.id
_entity.type
_entity.pdbx_description
1 polymer ?
#
loop_
_entity_poly.entity_id
_entity_poly.type
_entity_poly.pdbx_seq_one_letter_code
_entity_poly.pdbx_strand_id
1 'polypeptide(L)'
;MKKIFLLLFFIESLICCNPKNQDSSKRIANSKYYTKSDTVLITAEIADTIKYDKKSFNELIDKHPEFFQDWPENPDKFYFCFGNNTEFGSEAGKDHYYTLYTYFLKQRNGFEKYTEQRKTLIHIFSNINSIFGHIAYGGSYFGHQGKRIPAYAEYLIFLSSIDKEKESEIDHYDISKQKKLYIQTLRQIIEDENSIDFESVGKEKIDRIKKINLLVDEIEQLITSSYYLRSAQNFHYQYYTKI
;
A
#
# COMPACT_ATOMS: atom_id res chain seq x y z
N MET A 1 7.80 -38.05 33.97
CA MET A 1 8.89 -37.28 33.33
C MET A 1 8.26 -36.18 32.47
N LYS A 2 8.33 -34.93 32.94
CA LYS A 2 7.76 -33.76 32.27
C LYS A 2 8.70 -33.35 31.12
N LYS A 3 8.23 -33.39 29.87
CA LYS A 3 8.92 -32.73 28.75
C LYS A 3 8.41 -31.29 28.68
N ILE A 4 9.25 -30.38 29.16
CA ILE A 4 9.12 -28.93 29.02
C ILE A 4 9.24 -28.64 27.52
N PHE A 5 8.17 -28.14 26.90
CA PHE A 5 8.25 -27.53 25.58
C PHE A 5 8.95 -26.18 25.75
N LEU A 6 10.15 -26.09 25.20
CA LEU A 6 10.92 -24.85 25.10
C LEU A 6 10.13 -23.89 24.19
N LEU A 7 9.56 -22.84 24.78
CA LEU A 7 8.98 -21.73 24.04
C LEU A 7 10.13 -20.90 23.46
N LEU A 8 10.49 -21.14 22.20
CA LEU A 8 11.39 -20.25 21.47
C LEU A 8 10.61 -18.99 21.09
N PHE A 9 10.72 -17.97 21.93
CA PHE A 9 10.44 -16.59 21.54
C PHE A 9 11.37 -16.22 20.39
N PHE A 10 10.85 -16.19 19.16
CA PHE A 10 11.48 -15.48 18.06
C PHE A 10 11.36 -13.98 18.35
N ILE A 11 12.35 -13.44 19.07
CA ILE A 11 12.68 -12.01 19.04
C ILE A 11 13.58 -11.82 17.82
N GLU A 12 12.97 -11.78 16.64
CA GLU A 12 13.55 -11.18 15.44
C GLU A 12 12.59 -10.04 15.08
N SER A 13 12.88 -8.78 15.36
CA SER A 13 13.96 -8.04 14.71
C SER A 13 14.29 -6.80 15.52
N LEU A 14 15.55 -6.69 15.93
CA LEU A 14 16.18 -5.37 16.04
C LEU A 14 16.14 -4.77 14.64
N ILE A 15 15.16 -3.92 14.37
CA ILE A 15 15.03 -3.16 13.13
C ILE A 15 16.22 -2.20 13.09
N CYS A 16 17.35 -2.64 12.54
CA CYS A 16 18.43 -1.75 12.15
C CYS A 16 17.97 -0.94 10.92
N CYS A 17 17.12 0.07 11.14
CA CYS A 17 17.15 1.23 10.26
C CYS A 17 18.58 1.75 10.36
N ASN A 18 19.36 1.63 9.29
CA ASN A 18 20.69 2.22 9.24
C ASN A 18 20.56 3.50 8.40
N PRO A 19 20.14 4.64 9.00
CA PRO A 19 20.15 5.91 8.28
C PRO A 19 21.61 6.22 7.98
N LYS A 20 22.05 5.88 6.77
CA LYS A 20 23.40 6.17 6.33
C LYS A 20 23.56 7.70 6.30
N ASN A 21 24.38 8.23 7.21
CA ASN A 21 24.82 9.63 7.21
C ASN A 21 25.12 10.13 5.78
N GLN A 22 24.69 11.36 5.50
CA GLN A 22 24.91 12.05 4.22
C GLN A 22 26.40 12.37 4.08
N ASP A 23 27.13 11.53 3.35
CA ASP A 23 28.48 11.82 2.91
C ASP A 23 28.44 12.62 1.59
N SER A 24 29.34 13.58 1.44
CA SER A 24 29.51 14.44 0.26
C SER A 24 29.65 13.66 -1.06
N SER A 25 30.13 12.43 -0.99
CA SER A 25 30.21 11.47 -2.11
C SER A 25 28.84 11.07 -2.70
N LYS A 26 27.78 11.04 -1.89
CA LYS A 26 26.41 10.70 -2.35
C LYS A 26 25.77 11.79 -3.21
N ARG A 27 26.10 13.07 -2.97
CA ARG A 27 25.52 14.19 -3.72
C ARG A 27 25.89 14.13 -5.21
N ILE A 28 27.13 13.75 -5.51
CA ILE A 28 27.59 13.55 -6.89
C ILE A 28 26.85 12.36 -7.54
N ALA A 29 26.59 11.28 -6.79
CA ALA A 29 25.89 10.09 -7.29
C ALA A 29 24.41 10.32 -7.62
N ASN A 30 23.74 11.22 -6.89
CA ASN A 30 22.31 11.50 -7.08
C ASN A 30 22.01 12.47 -8.23
N SER A 31 23.01 13.24 -8.69
CA SER A 31 22.85 14.23 -9.77
C SER A 31 22.28 13.64 -11.07
N LYS A 32 22.44 12.33 -11.29
CA LYS A 32 21.82 11.61 -12.42
C LYS A 32 20.29 11.60 -12.41
N TYR A 33 19.66 11.81 -11.25
CA TYR A 33 18.21 11.89 -11.08
C TYR A 33 17.68 13.32 -11.09
N TYR A 34 18.55 14.32 -11.26
CA TYR A 34 18.12 15.70 -11.31
C TYR A 34 17.26 15.98 -12.53
N THR A 35 16.22 16.77 -12.32
CA THR A 35 15.40 17.26 -13.42
C THR A 35 16.11 18.39 -14.17
N LYS A 36 15.99 18.37 -15.49
CA LYS A 36 16.39 19.48 -16.35
C LYS A 36 15.23 20.45 -16.58
N SER A 37 13.99 19.97 -16.45
CA SER A 37 12.76 20.73 -16.62
C SER A 37 12.58 21.75 -15.51
N ASP A 38 11.99 22.90 -15.84
CA ASP A 38 11.73 23.97 -14.86
C ASP A 38 10.65 23.60 -13.85
N THR A 39 9.82 22.61 -14.18
CA THR A 39 8.74 22.13 -13.32
C THR A 39 8.63 20.61 -13.42
N VAL A 40 8.38 19.96 -12.29
CA VAL A 40 8.00 18.56 -12.18
C VAL A 40 6.62 18.49 -11.53
N LEU A 41 5.71 17.76 -12.17
CA LEU A 41 4.37 17.47 -11.64
C LEU A 41 4.34 16.00 -11.22
N ILE A 42 4.03 15.77 -9.95
CA ILE A 42 3.82 14.45 -9.40
C ILE A 42 2.33 14.31 -9.13
N THR A 43 1.64 13.57 -9.99
CA THR A 43 0.21 13.27 -9.84
C THR A 43 0.07 11.85 -9.30
N ALA A 44 -0.47 11.70 -8.10
CA ALA A 44 -0.93 10.41 -7.61
C ALA A 44 -2.32 10.11 -8.19
N GLU A 45 -2.62 8.83 -8.43
CA GLU A 45 -3.90 8.40 -9.02
C GLU A 45 -5.12 8.73 -8.15
N ILE A 46 -4.92 9.04 -6.87
CA ILE A 46 -5.96 9.30 -5.87
C ILE A 46 -5.59 10.42 -4.88
N ALA A 47 -4.52 11.16 -5.13
CA ALA A 47 -4.10 12.29 -4.28
C ALA A 47 -3.83 13.54 -5.13
N ASP A 48 -3.62 14.66 -4.44
CA ASP A 48 -3.36 15.94 -5.09
C ASP A 48 -2.09 15.89 -5.94
N THR A 49 -2.06 16.74 -6.97
CA THR A 49 -0.83 16.92 -7.77
C THR A 49 0.14 17.80 -7.00
N ILE A 50 1.33 17.25 -6.71
CA ILE A 50 2.43 17.98 -6.12
C ILE A 50 3.24 18.63 -7.24
N LYS A 51 3.50 19.93 -7.11
CA LYS A 51 4.31 20.69 -8.06
C LYS A 51 5.64 21.05 -7.40
N TYR A 52 6.74 20.71 -8.07
CA TYR A 52 8.06 21.19 -7.74
C TYR A 52 8.60 22.09 -8.84
N ASP A 53 9.25 23.18 -8.45
CA ASP A 53 10.22 23.81 -9.34
C ASP A 53 11.51 22.97 -9.40
N LYS A 54 12.35 23.24 -10.39
CA LYS A 54 13.62 22.54 -10.61
C LYS A 54 14.54 22.49 -9.38
N LYS A 55 14.67 23.61 -8.67
CA LYS A 55 15.57 23.71 -7.51
C LYS A 55 15.04 22.85 -6.37
N SER A 56 13.77 23.02 -6.03
CA SER A 56 13.08 22.28 -4.98
C SER A 56 13.06 20.77 -5.26
N PHE A 57 12.86 20.36 -6.52
CA PHE A 57 12.95 18.95 -6.90
C PHE A 57 14.37 18.41 -6.72
N ASN A 58 15.39 19.09 -7.19
CA ASN A 58 16.77 18.60 -7.05
C ASN A 58 17.23 18.59 -5.57
N GLU A 59 16.75 19.52 -4.74
CA GLU A 59 16.96 19.49 -3.29
C GLU A 59 16.28 18.27 -2.64
N LEU A 60 15.07 17.91 -3.07
CA LEU A 60 14.39 16.68 -2.64
C LEU A 60 15.24 15.44 -2.95
N ILE A 61 15.80 15.36 -4.16
CA ILE A 61 16.67 14.25 -4.59
C ILE A 61 17.93 14.13 -3.71
N ASP A 62 18.49 15.26 -3.29
CA ASP A 62 19.65 15.29 -2.40
C ASP A 62 19.30 14.85 -0.97
N LYS A 63 18.15 15.31 -0.45
CA LYS A 63 17.68 15.04 0.91
C LYS A 63 17.17 13.61 1.10
N HIS A 64 16.56 13.04 0.07
CA HIS A 64 15.92 11.73 0.13
C HIS A 64 16.56 10.70 -0.81
N PRO A 65 17.85 10.37 -0.62
CA PRO A 65 18.54 9.37 -1.43
C PRO A 65 17.91 7.97 -1.30
N GLU A 66 17.14 7.72 -0.23
CA GLU A 66 16.49 6.44 0.00
C GLU A 66 15.55 6.02 -1.13
N PHE A 67 14.90 6.97 -1.82
CA PHE A 67 13.98 6.65 -2.93
C PHE A 67 14.67 5.95 -4.11
N PHE A 68 16.00 5.96 -4.16
CA PHE A 68 16.81 5.34 -5.21
C PHE A 68 17.53 4.06 -4.74
N GLN A 69 17.15 3.50 -3.59
CA GLN A 69 17.69 2.22 -3.13
C GLN A 69 17.30 1.08 -4.08
N ASP A 70 18.24 0.15 -4.32
CA ASP A 70 18.02 -1.01 -5.18
C ASP A 70 16.93 -1.94 -4.65
N TRP A 71 16.71 -1.97 -3.34
CA TRP A 71 15.73 -2.83 -2.68
C TRP A 71 14.90 -1.98 -1.71
N PRO A 72 13.90 -1.22 -2.21
CA PRO A 72 13.00 -0.49 -1.35
C PRO A 72 12.25 -1.48 -0.44
N GLU A 73 12.02 -1.06 0.80
CA GLU A 73 11.26 -1.80 1.80
C GLU A 73 9.76 -1.55 1.63
N ASN A 74 8.92 -2.31 2.34
CA ASN A 74 7.50 -2.02 2.43
C ASN A 74 7.26 -0.54 2.82
N PRO A 75 6.27 0.16 2.21
CA PRO A 75 6.09 1.61 2.41
C PRO A 75 6.01 2.06 3.88
N ASP A 76 5.41 1.27 4.76
CA ASP A 76 5.32 1.60 6.19
C ASP A 76 6.68 1.57 6.88
N LYS A 77 7.46 0.53 6.61
CA LYS A 77 8.82 0.38 7.15
C LYS A 77 9.75 1.45 6.54
N PHE A 78 9.58 1.73 5.26
CA PHE A 78 10.33 2.74 4.54
C PHE A 78 10.06 4.14 5.12
N TYR A 79 8.79 4.50 5.33
CA TYR A 79 8.42 5.72 6.05
C TYR A 79 8.97 5.73 7.47
N PHE A 80 8.81 4.64 8.23
CA PHE A 80 9.30 4.58 9.61
C PHE A 80 10.81 4.82 9.71
N CYS A 81 11.61 4.26 8.80
CA CYS A 81 13.06 4.40 8.82
C CYS A 81 13.57 5.75 8.29
N PHE A 82 12.89 6.36 7.33
CA PHE A 82 13.43 7.51 6.59
C PHE A 82 12.50 8.74 6.57
N GLY A 83 11.19 8.52 6.46
CA GLY A 83 10.18 9.57 6.38
C GLY A 83 9.70 10.11 7.73
N ASN A 84 9.82 9.35 8.82
CA ASN A 84 9.30 9.74 10.14
C ASN A 84 10.19 10.79 10.84
N ASN A 85 10.29 11.96 10.23
CA ASN A 85 11.10 13.09 10.64
C ASN A 85 10.26 14.39 10.64
N THR A 86 10.87 15.53 10.94
CA THR A 86 10.15 16.82 11.02
C THR A 86 9.47 17.24 9.71
N GLU A 87 10.00 16.84 8.55
CA GLU A 87 9.46 17.19 7.24
C GLU A 87 8.13 16.47 6.95
N PHE A 88 8.02 15.19 7.32
CA PHE A 88 6.83 14.36 7.01
C PHE A 88 6.09 13.84 8.23
N GLY A 89 6.38 14.32 9.44
CA GLY A 89 5.84 13.77 10.69
C GLY A 89 4.34 14.02 10.96
N SER A 90 3.68 14.88 10.18
CA SER A 90 2.21 15.05 10.25
C SER A 90 1.49 14.02 9.36
N GLU A 91 0.19 13.79 9.56
CA GLU A 91 -0.55 12.88 8.67
C GLU A 91 -0.51 13.33 7.20
N ALA A 92 -0.60 14.64 6.94
CA ALA A 92 -0.47 15.19 5.60
C ALA A 92 0.97 15.03 5.05
N GLY A 93 1.98 15.19 5.91
CA GLY A 93 3.38 14.94 5.58
C GLY A 93 3.62 13.47 5.23
N LYS A 94 3.04 12.55 5.99
CA LYS A 94 3.08 11.11 5.71
C LYS A 94 2.40 10.80 4.38
N ASP A 95 1.23 11.34 4.10
CA ASP A 95 0.54 11.16 2.81
C ASP A 95 1.41 11.67 1.63
N HIS A 96 2.09 12.80 1.83
CA HIS A 96 3.03 13.35 0.87
C HIS A 96 4.22 12.41 0.65
N TYR A 97 4.81 11.86 1.71
CA TYR A 97 5.92 10.90 1.60
C TYR A 97 5.52 9.64 0.81
N TYR A 98 4.32 9.10 1.03
CA TYR A 98 3.81 7.96 0.28
C TYR A 98 3.56 8.30 -1.20
N THR A 99 3.19 9.54 -1.49
CA THR A 99 3.07 10.04 -2.87
C THR A 99 4.42 10.06 -3.57
N LEU A 100 5.46 10.55 -2.89
CA LEU A 100 6.83 10.52 -3.42
C LEU A 100 7.33 9.10 -3.62
N TYR A 101 7.13 8.23 -2.63
CA TYR A 101 7.46 6.81 -2.72
C TYR A 101 6.80 6.16 -3.95
N THR A 102 5.50 6.40 -4.15
CA THR A 102 4.75 5.93 -5.31
C THR A 102 5.38 6.42 -6.61
N TYR A 103 5.67 7.72 -6.71
CA TYR A 103 6.23 8.31 -7.93
C TYR A 103 7.57 7.69 -8.33
N PHE A 104 8.52 7.61 -7.40
CA PHE A 104 9.85 7.09 -7.69
C PHE A 104 9.81 5.59 -7.99
N LEU A 105 8.98 4.83 -7.27
CA LEU A 105 8.84 3.41 -7.54
C LEU A 105 8.11 3.13 -8.86
N LYS A 106 7.10 3.93 -9.21
CA LYS A 106 6.43 3.89 -10.51
C LYS A 106 7.37 4.21 -11.66
N GLN A 107 8.24 5.20 -11.48
CA GLN A 107 9.29 5.52 -12.45
C GLN A 107 10.23 4.34 -12.68
N ARG A 108 10.60 3.61 -11.61
CA ARG A 108 11.43 2.42 -11.68
C ARG A 108 10.72 1.22 -12.33
N ASN A 109 9.49 0.95 -11.92
CA ASN A 109 8.68 -0.14 -12.46
C ASN A 109 8.30 0.08 -13.94
N GLY A 110 8.29 1.34 -14.37
CA GLY A 110 7.81 1.78 -15.67
C GLY A 110 6.37 2.27 -15.56
N PHE A 111 6.16 3.52 -15.99
CA PHE A 111 4.84 4.16 -15.94
C PHE A 111 3.79 3.35 -16.70
N GLU A 112 4.09 2.94 -17.94
CA GLU A 112 3.13 2.24 -18.81
C GLU A 112 3.12 0.72 -18.63
N LYS A 113 4.25 0.12 -18.21
CA LYS A 113 4.45 -1.34 -18.21
C LYS A 113 3.41 -2.09 -17.38
N TYR A 114 2.97 -1.51 -16.27
CA TYR A 114 2.07 -2.14 -15.30
C TYR A 114 0.75 -1.38 -15.09
N THR A 115 0.31 -0.58 -16.07
CA THR A 115 -0.88 0.28 -15.94
C THR A 115 -2.13 -0.48 -15.47
N GLU A 116 -2.47 -1.60 -16.12
CA GLU A 116 -3.67 -2.39 -15.74
C GLU A 116 -3.50 -3.11 -14.40
N GLN A 117 -2.31 -3.65 -14.12
CA GLN A 117 -2.03 -4.32 -12.85
C GLN A 117 -2.13 -3.35 -11.67
N ARG A 118 -1.57 -2.15 -11.83
CA ARG A 118 -1.63 -1.06 -10.86
C ARG A 118 -3.05 -0.61 -10.59
N LYS A 119 -3.81 -0.33 -11.65
CA LYS A 119 -5.21 0.06 -11.55
C LYS A 119 -6.03 -1.01 -10.81
N THR A 120 -5.81 -2.28 -11.14
CA THR A 120 -6.48 -3.41 -10.48
C THR A 120 -6.16 -3.48 -8.99
N LEU A 121 -4.87 -3.41 -8.62
CA LEU A 121 -4.46 -3.44 -7.21
C LEU A 121 -5.03 -2.27 -6.41
N ILE A 122 -4.93 -1.05 -6.96
CA ILE A 122 -5.46 0.16 -6.31
C ILE A 122 -6.96 0.03 -6.10
N HIS A 123 -7.70 -0.50 -7.08
CA HIS A 123 -9.14 -0.70 -6.95
C HIS A 123 -9.47 -1.72 -5.86
N ILE A 124 -8.79 -2.89 -5.86
CA ILE A 124 -8.96 -3.90 -4.81
C ILE A 124 -8.71 -3.29 -3.42
N PHE A 125 -7.60 -2.58 -3.23
CA PHE A 125 -7.25 -1.98 -1.94
C PHE A 125 -8.19 -0.86 -1.53
N SER A 126 -8.67 -0.07 -2.49
CA SER A 126 -9.63 1.00 -2.22
C SER A 126 -10.98 0.45 -1.81
N ASN A 127 -11.42 -0.66 -2.40
CA ASN A 127 -12.66 -1.32 -2.03
C ASN A 127 -12.54 -1.96 -0.64
N ILE A 128 -11.42 -2.61 -0.32
CA ILE A 128 -11.15 -3.10 1.04
C ILE A 128 -11.20 -1.94 2.04
N ASN A 129 -10.47 -0.85 1.79
CA ASN A 129 -10.49 0.34 2.66
C ASN A 129 -11.89 0.92 2.82
N SER A 130 -12.70 0.92 1.76
CA SER A 130 -14.07 1.43 1.79
C SER A 130 -15.03 0.51 2.55
N ILE A 131 -14.86 -0.82 2.48
CA ILE A 131 -15.62 -1.78 3.28
C ILE A 131 -15.43 -1.47 4.77
N PHE A 132 -14.18 -1.40 5.21
CA PHE A 132 -13.86 -1.13 6.61
C PHE A 132 -14.22 0.30 7.03
N GLY A 133 -14.11 1.27 6.11
CA GLY A 133 -14.59 2.63 6.35
C GLY A 133 -16.09 2.69 6.56
N HIS A 134 -16.87 1.92 5.81
CA HIS A 134 -18.32 1.85 5.99
C HIS A 134 -18.74 1.10 7.26
N ILE A 135 -18.01 0.06 7.65
CA ILE A 135 -18.21 -0.64 8.92
C ILE A 135 -17.96 0.31 10.10
N ALA A 136 -16.84 1.03 10.07
CA ALA A 136 -16.43 1.92 11.16
C ALA A 136 -17.09 3.32 11.14
N TYR A 137 -18.09 3.54 10.29
CA TYR A 137 -18.76 4.85 10.13
C TYR A 137 -17.82 6.00 9.71
N GLY A 138 -16.78 5.68 8.96
CA GLY A 138 -15.78 6.60 8.46
C GLY A 138 -14.65 6.83 9.47
N GLY A 139 -13.99 7.99 9.34
CA GLY A 139 -12.82 8.35 10.14
C GLY A 139 -11.65 8.80 9.28
N SER A 140 -10.81 9.69 9.82
CA SER A 140 -9.67 10.26 9.10
C SER A 140 -8.68 9.19 8.65
N TYR A 141 -8.56 8.09 9.40
CA TYR A 141 -7.74 6.94 9.04
C TYR A 141 -8.02 6.44 7.62
N PHE A 142 -9.29 6.24 7.24
CA PHE A 142 -9.65 5.73 5.92
C PHE A 142 -9.33 6.73 4.80
N GLY A 143 -9.40 8.03 5.10
CA GLY A 143 -8.98 9.08 4.18
C GLY A 143 -7.47 9.08 3.93
N HIS A 144 -6.67 8.97 5.00
CA HIS A 144 -5.21 8.87 4.92
C HIS A 144 -4.76 7.56 4.28
N GLN A 145 -5.34 6.44 4.70
CA GLN A 145 -5.05 5.12 4.14
C GLN A 145 -5.42 5.08 2.65
N GLY A 146 -6.54 5.71 2.29
CA GLY A 146 -6.93 6.00 0.91
C GLY A 146 -5.74 6.51 0.12
N LYS A 147 -5.21 7.69 0.48
CA LYS A 147 -4.07 8.34 -0.20
C LYS A 147 -2.78 7.51 -0.25
N ARG A 148 -2.60 6.55 0.66
CA ARG A 148 -1.40 5.72 0.79
C ARG A 148 -1.45 4.44 -0.06
N ILE A 149 -2.63 4.03 -0.53
CA ILE A 149 -2.85 2.83 -1.35
C ILE A 149 -1.89 2.66 -2.55
N PRO A 150 -1.60 3.71 -3.35
CA PRO A 150 -0.76 3.59 -4.53
C PRO A 150 0.65 3.14 -4.19
N ALA A 151 1.18 3.53 -3.03
CA ALA A 151 2.51 3.12 -2.58
C ALA A 151 2.57 1.59 -2.36
N TYR A 152 1.52 1.01 -1.76
CA TYR A 152 1.45 -0.44 -1.57
C TYR A 152 1.29 -1.18 -2.89
N ALA A 153 0.48 -0.65 -3.82
CA ALA A 153 0.32 -1.23 -5.15
C ALA A 153 1.65 -1.23 -5.92
N GLU A 154 2.38 -0.11 -5.94
CA GLU A 154 3.70 -0.03 -6.59
C GLU A 154 4.73 -0.94 -5.95
N TYR A 155 4.69 -1.08 -4.62
CA TYR A 155 5.59 -1.98 -3.91
C TYR A 155 5.36 -3.45 -4.30
N LEU A 156 4.11 -3.89 -4.38
CA LEU A 156 3.81 -5.25 -4.82
C LEU A 156 4.10 -5.47 -6.32
N ILE A 157 3.97 -4.44 -7.15
CA ILE A 157 4.41 -4.49 -8.55
C ILE A 157 5.93 -4.65 -8.61
N PHE A 158 6.67 -3.88 -7.81
CA PHE A 158 8.13 -3.98 -7.73
C PHE A 158 8.55 -5.40 -7.37
N LEU A 159 8.01 -5.96 -6.28
CA LEU A 159 8.29 -7.34 -5.87
C LEU A 159 7.96 -8.33 -6.99
N SER A 160 6.79 -8.20 -7.62
CA SER A 160 6.40 -9.10 -8.72
C SER A 160 7.30 -8.97 -9.96
N SER A 161 7.87 -7.79 -10.21
CA SER A 161 8.73 -7.56 -11.38
C SER A 161 10.08 -8.25 -11.23
N ILE A 162 10.59 -8.36 -9.99
CA ILE A 162 11.79 -9.12 -9.66
C ILE A 162 11.57 -10.63 -9.88
N ASP A 163 10.38 -11.12 -9.55
CA ASP A 163 10.03 -12.53 -9.68
C ASP A 163 9.72 -12.91 -11.15
N LYS A 164 9.01 -12.05 -11.89
CA LYS A 164 8.62 -12.29 -13.29
C LYS A 164 9.77 -12.27 -14.28
N GLU A 165 10.91 -11.68 -13.93
CA GLU A 165 12.14 -11.81 -14.70
C GLU A 165 12.74 -13.24 -14.62
N LYS A 166 12.15 -14.15 -13.83
CA LYS A 166 12.62 -15.52 -13.64
C LYS A 166 11.75 -16.64 -14.21
N GLU A 167 10.44 -16.47 -14.46
CA GLU A 167 9.59 -17.56 -14.98
C GLU A 167 8.41 -17.07 -15.86
N SER A 168 8.10 -17.86 -16.89
CA SER A 168 7.02 -17.63 -17.86
C SER A 168 5.66 -17.47 -17.21
N GLU A 169 4.96 -16.40 -17.57
CA GLU A 169 3.68 -15.92 -17.01
C GLU A 169 2.49 -16.89 -17.18
N ILE A 170 2.45 -17.98 -16.41
CA ILE A 170 1.23 -18.77 -16.23
C ILE A 170 1.03 -18.99 -14.73
N ASP A 171 -0.03 -18.40 -14.18
CA ASP A 171 -0.48 -18.69 -12.83
C ASP A 171 -1.05 -20.11 -12.80
N HIS A 172 -0.27 -21.07 -12.33
CA HIS A 172 -0.62 -22.49 -12.32
C HIS A 172 -1.60 -22.87 -11.20
N TYR A 173 -1.99 -21.94 -10.33
CA TYR A 173 -2.82 -22.25 -9.17
C TYR A 173 -4.31 -22.01 -9.48
N ASP A 174 -5.13 -23.05 -9.32
CA ASP A 174 -6.59 -22.88 -9.21
C ASP A 174 -6.92 -22.24 -7.86
N ILE A 175 -7.22 -20.95 -7.90
CA ILE A 175 -7.57 -20.16 -6.70
C ILE A 175 -9.06 -20.20 -6.36
N SER A 176 -9.91 -20.89 -7.11
CA SER A 176 -11.37 -20.79 -6.99
C SER A 176 -11.87 -21.03 -5.56
N LYS A 177 -11.32 -22.04 -4.88
CA LYS A 177 -11.65 -22.35 -3.48
C LYS A 177 -11.13 -21.30 -2.51
N GLN A 178 -9.89 -20.84 -2.68
CA GLN A 178 -9.27 -19.86 -1.80
C GLN A 178 -9.95 -18.49 -1.94
N LYS A 179 -10.26 -18.09 -3.17
CA LYS A 179 -11.04 -16.90 -3.49
C LYS A 179 -12.41 -16.97 -2.83
N LYS A 180 -13.14 -18.08 -3.00
CA LYS A 180 -14.46 -18.27 -2.37
C LYS A 180 -14.40 -18.07 -0.84
N LEU A 181 -13.43 -18.70 -0.17
CA LEU A 181 -13.27 -18.58 1.28
C LEU A 181 -12.92 -17.14 1.70
N TYR A 182 -12.06 -16.46 0.94
CA TYR A 182 -11.71 -15.07 1.23
C TYR A 182 -12.93 -14.13 1.08
N ILE A 183 -13.70 -14.27 0.00
CA ILE A 183 -14.93 -13.50 -0.21
C ILE A 183 -15.96 -13.79 0.89
N GLN A 184 -16.13 -15.06 1.28
CA GLN A 184 -16.98 -15.42 2.42
C GLN A 184 -16.51 -14.77 3.73
N THR A 185 -15.19 -14.66 3.94
CA THR A 185 -14.65 -13.98 5.13
C THR A 185 -15.06 -12.52 5.16
N LEU A 186 -14.96 -11.79 4.02
CA LEU A 186 -15.39 -10.39 3.96
C LEU A 186 -16.90 -10.25 4.24
N ARG A 187 -17.74 -11.15 3.70
CA ARG A 187 -19.19 -11.12 3.96
C ARG A 187 -19.52 -11.44 5.42
N GLN A 188 -18.83 -12.41 6.01
CA GLN A 188 -19.03 -12.76 7.42
C GLN A 188 -18.72 -11.57 8.32
N ILE A 189 -17.62 -10.85 8.07
CA ILE A 189 -17.29 -9.62 8.83
C ILE A 189 -18.43 -8.60 8.72
N ILE A 190 -18.99 -8.39 7.53
CA ILE A 190 -20.12 -7.45 7.34
C ILE A 190 -21.34 -7.89 8.14
N GLU A 191 -21.66 -9.18 8.13
CA GLU A 191 -22.80 -9.74 8.88
C GLU A 191 -22.60 -9.62 10.39
N ASP A 192 -21.40 -9.94 10.87
CA ASP A 192 -21.04 -9.90 12.29
C ASP A 192 -21.14 -8.46 12.83
N GLU A 193 -20.49 -7.51 12.15
CA GLU A 193 -20.54 -6.08 12.50
C GLU A 193 -21.97 -5.53 12.47
N ASN A 194 -22.75 -5.95 11.47
CA ASN A 194 -24.13 -5.54 11.35
C ASN A 194 -25.03 -6.09 12.48
N SER A 195 -24.71 -7.27 13.00
CA SER A 195 -25.48 -7.93 14.05
C SER A 195 -25.33 -7.26 15.42
N ILE A 196 -24.18 -6.61 15.66
CA ILE A 196 -23.86 -5.90 16.90
C ILE A 196 -24.08 -4.39 16.81
N ASP A 197 -24.38 -3.88 15.62
CA ASP A 197 -24.71 -2.47 15.39
C ASP A 197 -26.17 -2.17 15.76
N PHE A 198 -26.40 -1.72 16.99
CA PHE A 198 -27.72 -1.33 17.48
C PHE A 198 -28.06 0.15 17.25
N GLU A 199 -27.08 0.95 16.84
CA GLU A 199 -27.21 2.41 16.70
C GLU A 199 -27.81 2.81 15.36
N SER A 200 -27.44 2.12 14.27
CA SER A 200 -28.08 2.38 12.97
C SER A 200 -29.37 1.58 12.80
N VAL A 201 -30.38 2.21 12.20
CA VAL A 201 -31.71 1.62 12.06
C VAL A 201 -32.33 1.91 10.69
N GLY A 202 -33.31 1.08 10.32
CA GLY A 202 -34.14 1.32 9.14
C GLY A 202 -33.36 1.33 7.82
N LYS A 203 -33.74 2.25 6.94
CA LYS A 203 -33.28 2.27 5.54
C LYS A 203 -31.79 2.56 5.40
N GLU A 204 -31.22 3.42 6.24
CA GLU A 204 -29.80 3.77 6.18
C GLU A 204 -28.91 2.55 6.38
N LYS A 205 -29.22 1.73 7.38
CA LYS A 205 -28.52 0.47 7.66
C LYS A 205 -28.58 -0.48 6.46
N ILE A 206 -29.76 -0.67 5.88
CA ILE A 206 -29.97 -1.53 4.71
C ILE A 206 -29.16 -1.02 3.50
N ASP A 207 -29.24 0.28 3.20
CA ASP A 207 -28.53 0.88 2.07
C ASP A 207 -27.01 0.80 2.26
N ARG A 208 -26.51 0.98 3.48
CA ARG A 208 -25.10 0.81 3.82
C ARG A 208 -24.63 -0.62 3.59
N ILE A 209 -25.31 -1.63 4.15
CA ILE A 209 -24.94 -3.06 3.95
C ILE A 209 -24.94 -3.43 2.47
N LYS A 210 -25.94 -2.94 1.72
CA LYS A 210 -26.01 -3.17 0.27
C LYS A 210 -24.79 -2.58 -0.44
N LYS A 211 -24.41 -1.35 -0.09
CA LYS A 211 -23.20 -0.70 -0.64
C LYS A 211 -21.94 -1.49 -0.31
N ILE A 212 -21.79 -1.97 0.92
CA ILE A 212 -20.61 -2.75 1.32
C ILE A 212 -20.54 -4.08 0.55
N ASN A 213 -21.67 -4.77 0.38
CA ASN A 213 -21.71 -6.02 -0.39
C ASN A 213 -21.36 -5.81 -1.87
N LEU A 214 -21.74 -4.69 -2.48
CA LEU A 214 -21.33 -4.36 -3.84
C LEU A 214 -19.81 -4.19 -3.96
N LEU A 215 -19.15 -3.60 -2.97
CA LEU A 215 -17.68 -3.51 -2.94
C LEU A 215 -17.04 -4.90 -2.87
N VAL A 216 -17.64 -5.84 -2.13
CA VAL A 216 -17.18 -7.24 -2.09
C VAL A 216 -17.35 -7.92 -3.46
N ASP A 217 -18.47 -7.69 -4.14
CA ASP A 217 -18.71 -8.23 -5.49
C ASP A 217 -17.66 -7.73 -6.49
N GLU A 218 -17.30 -6.45 -6.41
CA GLU A 218 -16.25 -5.86 -7.25
C GLU A 218 -14.87 -6.45 -6.95
N ILE A 219 -14.51 -6.64 -5.67
CA ILE A 219 -13.26 -7.33 -5.28
C ILE A 219 -13.26 -8.75 -5.84
N GLU A 220 -14.39 -9.47 -5.74
CA GLU A 220 -14.52 -10.82 -6.28
C GLU A 220 -14.26 -10.83 -7.79
N GLN A 221 -14.79 -9.88 -8.56
CA GLN A 221 -14.55 -9.81 -10.00
C GLN A 221 -13.08 -9.51 -10.34
N LEU A 222 -12.42 -8.63 -9.58
CA LEU A 222 -11.05 -8.21 -9.81
C LEU A 222 -10.00 -9.30 -9.45
N ILE A 223 -10.32 -10.19 -8.52
CA ILE A 223 -9.43 -11.30 -8.16
C ILE A 223 -9.49 -12.39 -9.24
N THR A 224 -8.60 -12.29 -10.22
CA THR A 224 -8.47 -13.23 -11.35
C THR A 224 -7.27 -14.16 -11.25
N SER A 225 -6.35 -13.92 -10.29
CA SER A 225 -5.11 -14.67 -10.13
C SER A 225 -4.71 -14.79 -8.65
N SER A 226 -3.85 -15.76 -8.34
CA SER A 226 -3.22 -15.95 -7.04
C SER A 226 -2.44 -14.72 -6.60
N TYR A 227 -1.87 -13.97 -7.54
CA TYR A 227 -1.24 -12.69 -7.27
C TYR A 227 -2.23 -11.68 -6.68
N TYR A 228 -3.38 -11.46 -7.33
CA TYR A 228 -4.38 -10.51 -6.83
C TYR A 228 -5.03 -10.99 -5.52
N LEU A 229 -5.28 -12.30 -5.38
CA LEU A 229 -5.82 -12.86 -4.15
C LEU A 229 -4.88 -12.63 -2.95
N ARG A 230 -3.59 -12.99 -3.11
CA ARG A 230 -2.58 -12.81 -2.05
C ARG A 230 -2.37 -11.33 -1.73
N SER A 231 -2.39 -10.47 -2.74
CA SER A 231 -2.29 -9.02 -2.56
C SER A 231 -3.47 -8.48 -1.75
N ALA A 232 -4.70 -8.89 -2.07
CA ALA A 232 -5.90 -8.51 -1.34
C ALA A 232 -5.84 -8.95 0.13
N GLN A 233 -5.49 -10.22 0.37
CA GLN A 233 -5.33 -10.79 1.70
C GLN A 233 -4.24 -10.08 2.51
N ASN A 234 -3.08 -9.83 1.91
CA ASN A 234 -1.98 -9.13 2.57
C ASN A 234 -2.40 -7.72 3.00
N PHE A 235 -3.01 -6.95 2.10
CA PHE A 235 -3.49 -5.60 2.44
C PHE A 235 -4.57 -5.64 3.52
N HIS A 236 -5.58 -6.50 3.38
CA HIS A 236 -6.62 -6.66 4.40
C HIS A 236 -6.01 -6.98 5.76
N TYR A 237 -5.23 -8.06 5.86
CA TYR A 237 -4.76 -8.55 7.15
C TYR A 237 -3.66 -7.67 7.77
N GLN A 238 -2.94 -6.88 6.98
CA GLN A 238 -1.98 -5.95 7.53
C GLN A 238 -2.67 -4.74 8.19
N TYR A 239 -3.79 -4.27 7.64
CA TYR A 239 -4.36 -2.97 8.02
C TYR A 239 -5.69 -3.02 8.78
N TYR A 240 -6.38 -4.17 8.82
CA TYR A 240 -7.73 -4.26 9.38
C TYR A 240 -7.98 -5.49 10.28
N THR A 241 -6.94 -6.16 10.80
CA THR A 241 -7.10 -7.32 11.72
C THR A 241 -7.64 -7.01 13.12
N LYS A 242 -7.85 -5.74 13.45
CA LYS A 242 -8.24 -5.29 14.80
C LYS A 242 -9.48 -4.38 14.80
N ILE A 243 -10.22 -4.35 13.70
CA ILE A 243 -11.54 -3.73 13.70
C ILE A 243 -12.49 -4.72 14.33
#